data_AF-V5IJV6-F1
#
_entry.id   AF-V5IJV6-F1
#
_cell.length_a   1.000
_cell.length_b   1.000
_cell.length_c   1.000
_cell.angle_alpha   90.00
_cell.angle_beta   90.00
_cell.angle_gamma   90.00
#
_symmetry.space_group_name_H-M   'P 1'
#
loop_
_entity.id
_entity.type
_entity.pdbx_description
1 polymer ?
#
loop_
_entity_poly.entity_id
_entity_poly.type
_entity_poly.pdbx_seq_one_letter_code
_entity_poly.pdbx_strand_id
1 'polypeptide(L)' 'TSAKILPNCPPTIRAVTYFIVTLLVLESFSVMSKAAAGPAWQVKGKRSKCQKIECTTNDQCQVGSCTYCSNGPWGDSYCH' A
#
# COMPACT_ATOMS: atom_id res chain seq x y z
N THR A 1 -1.13 -19.96 -34.42
CA THR A 1 0.01 -20.89 -34.25
C THR A 1 -0.17 -21.62 -32.94
N SER A 2 -0.65 -22.86 -33.01
CA SER A 2 -0.98 -23.69 -31.84
C SER A 2 0.32 -24.16 -31.18
N ALA A 3 0.50 -23.85 -29.89
CA ALA A 3 1.67 -24.27 -29.13
C ALA A 3 1.62 -25.78 -28.90
N LYS A 4 2.49 -26.51 -29.60
CA LYS A 4 2.65 -27.96 -29.47
C LYS A 4 3.38 -28.24 -28.16
N ILE A 5 2.63 -28.66 -27.14
CA ILE A 5 3.19 -29.14 -25.87
C ILE A 5 3.98 -30.43 -26.17
N LEU A 6 5.30 -30.38 -26.01
CA LEU A 6 6.20 -31.53 -26.22
C LEU A 6 5.95 -32.61 -25.15
N PRO A 7 5.59 -33.85 -25.54
CA PRO A 7 5.06 -34.85 -24.62
C PRO A 7 6.15 -35.70 -23.94
N ASN A 8 7.29 -35.12 -23.54
CA ASN A 8 8.37 -35.89 -22.86
C ASN A 8 9.43 -35.05 -22.13
N CYS A 9 9.08 -33.90 -21.54
CA CYS A 9 10.04 -33.22 -20.66
C CYS A 9 10.15 -34.00 -19.34
N PRO A 10 11.34 -34.53 -18.98
CA PRO A 10 11.51 -35.30 -17.74
C PRO A 10 11.11 -34.44 -16.53
N PRO A 11 10.52 -35.04 -15.49
CA PRO A 11 9.97 -34.32 -14.33
C PRO A 11 11.01 -33.42 -13.64
N THR A 12 12.29 -33.74 -13.81
CA THR A 12 13.44 -32.95 -13.35
C THR A 12 13.53 -31.57 -14.00
N ILE A 13 13.21 -31.42 -15.30
CA ILE A 13 13.25 -30.11 -15.97
C ILE A 13 12.16 -29.20 -15.43
N ARG A 14 10.96 -29.73 -15.14
CA ARG A 14 9.87 -28.94 -14.55
C ARG A 14 10.23 -28.45 -13.15
N ALA A 15 10.80 -29.31 -12.31
CA ALA A 15 11.25 -28.94 -10.97
C ALA A 15 12.33 -27.84 -11.01
N VAL A 16 13.28 -27.95 -11.93
CA VAL A 16 14.34 -26.93 -12.14
C VAL A 16 13.73 -25.61 -12.61
N THR A 17 12.76 -25.64 -13.52
CA THR A 17 12.07 -24.41 -13.96
C THR A 17 11.33 -23.74 -12.81
N TYR A 18 10.59 -24.50 -11.99
CA TYR A 18 9.92 -23.93 -10.81
C TYR A 18 10.93 -23.31 -9.84
N PHE A 19 12.04 -24.01 -9.56
CA PHE A 19 13.08 -23.51 -8.67
C PHE A 19 13.70 -22.19 -9.18
N ILE A 20 14.02 -22.11 -10.48
CA ILE A 20 14.58 -20.90 -11.10
C ILE A 20 13.56 -19.75 -11.06
N VAL A 21 12.28 -20.01 -11.38
CA VAL A 21 11.23 -18.99 -11.34
C VAL A 21 11.01 -18.47 -9.92
N THR A 22 10.99 -19.34 -8.91
CA THR A 22 10.85 -18.93 -7.50
C THR A 22 12.01 -18.05 -7.05
N LEU A 23 13.26 -18.37 -7.43
CA LEU A 23 14.42 -17.53 -7.12
C LEU A 23 14.33 -16.15 -7.78
N LEU A 24 13.92 -16.07 -9.05
CA LEU A 24 13.70 -14.79 -9.75
C LEU A 24 12.63 -13.92 -9.08
N VAL A 25 11.54 -14.53 -8.62
CA VAL A 25 10.49 -13.84 -7.87
C VAL A 25 11.01 -13.35 -6.51
N LEU A 26 11.84 -14.13 -5.84
CA LEU A 26 12.40 -13.76 -4.53
C LEU A 26 13.39 -12.60 -4.62
N GLU A 27 14.24 -12.59 -5.65
CA GLU A 27 15.19 -11.49 -5.92
C GLU A 27 14.45 -10.19 -6.30
N SER A 28 13.45 -10.27 -7.17
CA SER A 28 12.64 -9.10 -7.55
C SER A 28 11.85 -8.53 -6.36
N PHE A 29 11.31 -9.39 -5.49
CA PHE A 29 10.68 -8.95 -4.26
C PHE A 29 11.68 -8.31 -3.28
N SER A 30 12.90 -8.85 -3.19
CA SER A 30 13.96 -8.29 -2.33
C SER A 30 14.39 -6.90 -2.77
N VAL A 31 14.47 -6.65 -4.08
CA VAL A 31 14.75 -5.31 -4.64
C VAL A 31 13.61 -4.33 -4.33
N MET A 32 12.35 -4.77 -4.46
CA MET A 32 11.18 -3.93 -4.22
C MET A 32 10.94 -3.64 -2.72
N SER A 33 11.22 -4.62 -1.85
CA SER A 33 11.10 -4.50 -0.39
C SER A 33 12.17 -3.59 0.21
N LYS A 34 13.28 -3.39 -0.52
CA LYS A 34 14.29 -2.38 -0.24
C LYS A 34 13.89 -1.00 -0.74
N ALA A 35 12.59 -0.70 -0.74
CA ALA A 35 12.11 0.67 -0.81
C ALA A 35 12.69 1.40 0.40
N ALA A 36 13.79 2.13 0.18
CA ALA A 36 14.38 2.99 1.17
C ALA A 36 13.26 3.87 1.72
N ALA A 37 13.08 3.87 3.04
CA ALA A 37 12.15 4.77 3.69
C ALA A 37 12.38 6.18 3.12
N GLY A 38 11.36 6.74 2.47
CA GLY A 38 11.44 8.07 1.88
C GLY A 38 11.98 9.04 2.94
N PRO A 39 12.85 9.98 2.55
CA PRO A 39 13.58 10.77 3.53
C PRO A 39 12.59 11.53 4.43
N ALA A 40 12.84 11.56 5.73
CA ALA A 40 11.91 12.03 6.77
C ALA A 40 11.45 13.50 6.62
N TRP A 41 12.03 14.27 5.69
CA TRP A 41 11.58 15.62 5.35
C TRP A 41 10.41 15.65 4.35
N GLN A 42 10.17 14.57 3.59
CA GLN A 42 9.03 14.41 2.69
C GLN A 42 7.73 14.12 3.43
N VAL A 43 7.79 13.68 4.69
CA VAL A 43 6.62 13.63 5.57
C VAL A 43 6.36 15.03 6.16
N LYS A 44 6.04 16.00 5.30
CA LYS A 44 5.34 17.22 5.73
C LYS A 44 3.87 16.92 6.11
N GLY A 45 3.58 15.73 6.63
CA GLY A 45 2.28 15.30 7.11
C GLY A 45 1.95 15.88 8.48
N LYS A 46 2.23 17.17 8.71
CA LYS A 46 1.66 17.83 9.89
C LYS A 46 0.18 18.02 9.60
N ARG A 47 -0.66 17.28 10.34
CA ARG A 47 -2.10 17.52 10.40
C ARG A 47 -2.37 19.01 10.57
N SER A 48 -3.30 19.52 9.77
CA SER A 48 -3.75 20.91 9.87
C SER A 48 -4.24 21.18 11.30
N LYS A 49 -4.31 22.45 11.73
CA LYS A 49 -4.78 22.79 13.09
C LYS A 49 -6.14 22.17 13.41
N CYS A 50 -6.95 21.96 12.39
CA CYS A 50 -8.28 21.42 12.47
C CYS A 50 -8.34 19.90 12.58
N GLN A 51 -7.50 19.18 11.83
CA GLN A 51 -7.35 17.72 11.92
C GLN A 51 -6.71 17.23 13.23
N LYS A 52 -6.61 18.11 14.23
CA LYS A 52 -6.21 17.80 15.61
C LYS A 52 -7.40 17.80 16.57
N ILE A 53 -8.56 18.27 16.13
CA ILE A 53 -9.77 18.34 16.93
C ILE A 53 -10.56 17.07 16.67
N GLU A 54 -10.72 16.26 17.69
CA GLU A 54 -11.61 15.09 17.64
C GLU A 54 -13.05 15.57 17.64
N CYS A 55 -13.89 14.90 16.84
CA CYS A 55 -15.26 15.29 16.68
C CYS A 55 -16.19 14.09 16.55
N THR A 56 -17.44 14.28 16.99
CA THR A 56 -18.53 13.32 16.78
C THR A 56 -19.64 13.91 15.92
N THR A 57 -19.78 15.23 15.89
CA THR A 57 -20.77 15.95 15.10
C THR A 57 -20.12 17.15 14.42
N ASN A 58 -20.74 17.63 13.32
CA ASN A 58 -20.23 18.77 12.56
C ASN A 58 -20.20 20.07 13.38
N ASP A 59 -21.07 20.20 14.38
CA ASP A 59 -21.15 21.39 15.25
C ASP A 59 -19.89 21.61 16.08
N GLN A 60 -19.10 20.55 16.31
CA GLN A 60 -17.84 20.63 17.06
C GLN A 60 -16.70 21.19 16.20
N CYS A 61 -16.89 21.25 14.88
CA CYS A 61 -15.87 21.64 13.92
C CYS A 61 -16.02 23.10 13.46
N GLN A 62 -16.43 24.02 14.35
CA GLN A 62 -16.63 25.45 14.03
C GLN A 62 -15.33 26.28 14.20
N VAL A 63 -14.18 25.71 13.84
CA VAL A 63 -12.86 26.33 14.05
C VAL A 63 -12.26 26.78 12.72
N GLY A 64 -12.37 28.07 12.41
CA GLY A 64 -11.80 28.68 11.22
C GLY A 64 -12.55 28.27 9.95
N SER A 65 -11.86 27.64 8.99
CA SER A 65 -12.44 27.16 7.73
C SER A 65 -13.04 25.76 7.81
N CYS A 66 -12.81 25.06 8.92
CA CYS A 66 -13.38 23.75 9.12
C CYS A 66 -14.85 23.86 9.48
N THR A 67 -15.63 22.89 9.02
CA THR A 67 -17.08 22.87 9.24
C THR A 67 -17.62 21.45 9.34
N TYR A 68 -16.84 20.44 8.99
CA TYR A 68 -17.32 19.07 8.94
C TYR A 68 -16.48 18.13 9.79
N CYS A 69 -17.17 17.14 10.34
CA CYS A 69 -16.59 16.07 11.11
C CYS A 69 -16.54 14.80 10.27
N SER A 70 -15.36 14.18 10.20
CA SER A 70 -15.17 12.91 9.50
C SER A 70 -15.58 11.72 10.39
N ASN A 71 -16.87 11.62 10.73
CA ASN A 71 -17.41 10.62 11.66
C ASN A 71 -18.07 9.39 10.99
N GLY A 72 -17.93 9.24 9.68
CA GLY A 72 -18.50 8.11 8.94
C GLY A 72 -17.78 6.77 9.21
N PRO A 73 -18.28 5.65 8.65
CA PRO A 73 -17.65 4.33 8.81
C PRO A 73 -16.20 4.24 8.31
N TRP A 74 -15.80 5.17 7.46
CA TRP A 74 -14.47 5.31 6.89
C TRP A 74 -13.79 6.63 7.30
N GLY A 75 -14.36 7.35 8.26
CA GLY A 75 -13.87 8.64 8.74
C GLY A 75 -12.81 8.49 9.83
N ASP A 76 -12.00 9.53 10.02
CA ASP A 76 -10.93 9.54 11.02
C ASP A 76 -11.34 10.14 12.37
N SER A 77 -12.61 10.53 12.54
CA SER A 77 -13.18 11.20 13.71
C SER A 77 -12.50 12.53 14.07
N TYR A 78 -11.90 13.19 13.07
CA TYR A 78 -11.32 14.51 13.21
C TYR A 78 -12.09 15.55 12.38
N CYS A 79 -11.96 16.81 12.78
CA CYS A 79 -12.48 17.93 12.02
C CYS A 79 -11.68 18.20 10.75
N HIS A 80 -12.40 18.64 9.71
CA HIS A 80 -11.85 19.07 8.43
C HIS A 80 -12.59 20.29 7.88
#